data_AF-A0A8H7D3V6-F1
#
_entry.id   AF-A0A8H7D3V6-F1
#
_cell.length_a   1.000
_cell.length_b   1.000
_cell.length_c   1.000
_cell.angle_alpha   90.00
_cell.angle_beta   90.00
_cell.angle_gamma   90.00
#
_symmetry.space_group_name_H-M   'P 1'
#
loop_
_entity.id
_entity.type
_entity.pdbx_description
1 polymer ?
#
loop_
_entity_poly.entity_id
_entity_poly.type
_entity_poly.pdbx_seq_one_letter_code
_entity_poly.pdbx_strand_id
1 'polypeptide(L)'
;MLLSLSLPSTTSSAPVSPAPSLSRRQHISLRAPGVFKHAPGIWSDEQITAWKKVTDAVHAKGSYIYLQLWALGRAADIATLAEEGLPADSYVSASDVPLSFVSASDVPQERRRAPRPLTVEELQEYIQLYATAASNAVHKAGFDGVEIHAANGYLLDQFLHDRSNIRTDAYGGSAENRTRFPLEVAEAVVKAVGQKRTGLRISPWGTYNDMYFEHPKPTYAHLVTQLRDRYPELAYLHVVEPRADGAQTVAVIKDGYSNDFIRDIWGDRPLISAGGYTRETALATAEEKGDLIAFSRPYIANPDLPYRLLHGIALAVGNRAHYYVPGSADPTGYTDYPFAAPVVESQA
;
A
#
# COMPACT_ATOMS: atom_id res chain seq x y z
N MET A 1 3.44 4.17 2.48
CA MET A 1 3.83 5.51 2.02
C MET A 1 2.64 6.41 2.20
N LEU A 2 2.61 7.11 3.33
CA LEU A 2 1.96 8.39 3.52
C LEU A 2 2.88 9.15 4.47
N LEU A 3 3.48 10.24 3.99
CA LEU A 3 3.93 11.35 4.82
C LEU A 3 3.07 12.52 4.34
N SER A 4 2.13 12.96 5.17
CA SER A 4 1.49 14.26 4.98
C SER A 4 2.36 15.28 5.72
N LEU A 5 2.92 16.26 4.99
CA LEU A 5 3.52 17.44 5.59
C LEU A 5 2.47 18.55 5.55
N SER A 6 1.89 18.85 6.71
CA SER A 6 1.15 20.10 6.89
C SER A 6 2.18 21.21 7.12
N LEU A 7 2.20 22.23 6.25
CA LEU A 7 3.00 23.44 6.52
C LEU A 7 2.33 24.19 7.67
N PRO A 8 3.07 24.59 8.73
CA PRO A 8 2.51 25.47 9.74
C PRO A 8 2.16 26.82 9.09
N SER A 9 0.95 27.32 9.36
CA SER A 9 0.55 28.68 9.05
C SER A 9 1.59 29.66 9.62
N THR A 10 2.03 30.57 8.76
CA THR A 10 3.14 31.51 8.96
C THR A 10 3.04 32.36 10.23
N THR A 11 4.15 32.45 10.98
CA THR A 11 4.71 33.67 11.61
C THR A 11 5.89 33.29 12.52
N SER A 12 7.06 33.01 11.94
CA SER A 12 8.35 33.17 12.62
C SER A 12 9.50 33.07 11.63
N SER A 13 10.22 34.17 11.44
CA SER A 13 11.42 34.28 10.61
C SER A 13 12.61 33.57 11.26
N ALA A 14 12.92 32.35 10.84
CA ALA A 14 14.23 31.75 11.02
C ALA A 14 14.50 30.73 9.90
N PRO A 15 15.71 30.69 9.31
CA PRO A 15 16.03 29.77 8.23
C PRO A 15 16.18 28.35 8.81
N VAL A 16 15.24 27.47 8.49
CA VAL A 16 15.36 26.04 8.81
C VAL A 16 16.12 25.37 7.66
N SER A 17 17.37 25.01 7.89
CA SER A 17 18.18 24.21 6.96
C SER A 17 17.51 22.86 6.63
N PRO A 18 17.60 22.36 5.40
CA PRO A 18 17.05 21.07 5.03
C PRO A 18 17.90 19.95 5.66
N ALA A 19 17.29 19.16 6.53
CA ALA A 19 17.92 18.01 7.19
C ALA A 19 17.24 16.70 6.73
N PRO A 20 17.96 15.56 6.71
CA PRO A 20 17.61 14.43 5.85
C PRO A 20 16.32 13.71 6.27
N SER A 21 15.44 13.44 5.30
CA SER A 21 14.25 12.59 5.37
C SER A 21 14.56 11.15 4.92
N LEU A 22 14.15 10.18 5.74
CA LEU A 22 14.22 8.76 5.38
C LEU A 22 12.99 8.37 4.55
N SER A 23 13.19 8.02 3.29
CA SER A 23 12.18 7.43 2.41
C SER A 23 12.11 5.91 2.65
N ARG A 24 11.08 5.40 3.33
CA ARG A 24 10.79 3.96 3.39
C ARG A 24 9.45 3.64 2.75
N ARG A 25 9.45 2.73 1.78
CA ARG A 25 8.26 1.93 1.44
C ARG A 25 8.15 0.83 2.50
N GLN A 26 7.16 0.94 3.37
CA GLN A 26 6.91 -0.07 4.40
C GLN A 26 5.71 -0.90 3.96
N HIS A 27 5.98 -2.09 3.44
CA HIS A 27 4.99 -3.16 3.30
C HIS A 27 5.35 -4.20 4.36
N ILE A 28 4.36 -4.72 5.10
CA ILE A 28 4.62 -5.66 6.20
C ILE A 28 3.89 -6.97 6.02
N SER A 29 4.65 -8.06 5.97
CA SER A 29 4.11 -9.41 6.03
C SER A 29 3.43 -9.66 7.37
N LEU A 30 2.25 -10.28 7.37
CA LEU A 30 1.76 -11.03 8.51
C LEU A 30 2.54 -12.35 8.59
N ARG A 31 2.70 -12.94 9.78
CA ARG A 31 3.44 -14.21 9.94
C ARG A 31 2.83 -15.37 9.11
N ALA A 32 1.60 -15.22 8.60
CA ALA A 32 0.97 -16.10 7.62
C ALA A 32 0.27 -15.26 6.53
N PRO A 33 0.38 -15.56 5.21
CA PRO A 33 1.46 -16.24 4.51
C PRO A 33 2.10 -15.32 3.47
N GLY A 34 3.37 -15.07 3.67
CA GLY A 34 4.15 -14.42 2.64
C GLY A 34 5.20 -13.53 3.23
N VAL A 35 6.20 -14.16 3.81
CA VAL A 35 7.48 -13.50 3.98
C VAL A 35 7.98 -13.26 2.56
N PHE A 36 7.99 -12.00 2.14
CA PHE A 36 8.91 -11.60 1.09
C PHE A 36 10.27 -11.52 1.77
N LYS A 37 11.25 -12.29 1.32
CA LYS A 37 12.58 -12.32 1.95
C LYS A 37 13.11 -10.89 2.08
N HIS A 38 13.59 -10.52 3.26
CA HIS A 38 14.03 -9.16 3.62
C HIS A 38 12.94 -8.07 3.70
N ALA A 39 11.65 -8.42 3.62
CA ALA A 39 10.59 -7.50 3.99
C ALA A 39 10.39 -7.49 5.52
N PRO A 40 10.05 -6.33 6.11
CA PRO A 40 9.86 -6.22 7.55
C PRO A 40 8.54 -6.87 8.02
N GLY A 41 8.53 -7.29 9.28
CA GLY A 41 7.35 -7.77 10.00
C GLY A 41 6.88 -6.82 11.09
N ILE A 42 5.75 -7.12 11.75
CA ILE A 42 5.26 -6.42 12.97
C ILE A 42 4.67 -7.39 14.00
N TRP A 43 5.14 -8.64 14.02
CA TRP A 43 4.60 -9.69 14.88
C TRP A 43 5.51 -10.05 16.06
N SER A 44 6.81 -9.77 15.98
CA SER A 44 7.75 -10.01 17.08
C SER A 44 8.12 -8.73 17.83
N ASP A 45 8.48 -8.87 19.11
CA ASP A 45 8.92 -7.74 19.93
C ASP A 45 10.19 -7.06 19.38
N GLU A 46 11.08 -7.83 18.75
CA GLU A 46 12.26 -7.30 18.07
C GLU A 46 11.87 -6.40 16.89
N GLN A 47 10.94 -6.85 16.05
CA GLN A 47 10.43 -6.06 14.93
C GLN A 47 9.72 -4.79 15.41
N ILE A 48 8.88 -4.90 16.44
CA ILE A 48 8.18 -3.77 17.05
C ILE A 48 9.18 -2.75 17.60
N THR A 49 10.22 -3.21 18.31
CA THR A 49 11.28 -2.35 18.85
C THR A 49 12.07 -1.66 17.74
N ALA A 50 12.38 -2.38 16.66
CA ALA A 50 13.04 -1.79 15.49
C ALA A 50 12.16 -0.74 14.81
N TRP A 51 10.86 -0.99 14.66
CA TRP A 51 9.91 -0.03 14.11
C TRP A 51 9.77 1.22 14.95
N LYS A 52 9.77 1.09 16.28
CA LYS A 52 9.69 2.24 17.18
C LYS A 52 10.83 3.24 16.93
N LYS A 53 12.04 2.77 16.62
CA LYS A 53 13.16 3.67 16.25
C LYS A 53 12.86 4.46 14.98
N VAL A 54 12.14 3.87 14.02
CA VAL A 54 11.78 4.52 12.76
C VAL A 54 10.68 5.56 12.97
N THR A 55 9.63 5.20 13.71
CA THR A 55 8.52 6.13 14.02
C THR A 55 9.01 7.30 14.86
N ASP A 56 9.81 7.06 15.90
CA ASP A 56 10.43 8.12 16.71
C ASP A 56 11.27 9.08 15.86
N ALA A 57 12.03 8.57 14.88
CA ALA A 57 12.83 9.39 13.96
C ALA A 57 11.96 10.24 13.01
N VAL A 58 10.83 9.69 12.54
CA VAL A 58 9.87 10.43 11.69
C VAL A 58 9.17 11.52 12.51
N HIS A 59 8.71 11.20 13.72
CA HIS A 59 8.05 12.13 14.62
C HIS A 59 8.98 13.25 15.09
N ALA A 60 10.27 12.95 15.32
CA ALA A 60 11.28 13.96 15.62
C ALA A 60 11.48 14.99 14.49
N LYS A 61 11.01 14.69 13.27
CA LYS A 61 10.97 15.60 12.11
C LYS A 61 9.59 16.25 11.89
N GLY A 62 8.66 16.11 12.83
CA GLY A 62 7.31 16.69 12.75
C GLY A 62 6.45 16.09 11.64
N SER A 63 6.75 14.86 11.19
CA SER A 63 6.03 14.16 10.13
C SER A 63 5.17 13.03 10.69
N TYR A 64 4.28 12.48 9.87
CA TYR A 64 3.42 11.35 10.21
C TYR A 64 3.75 10.11 9.39
N ILE A 65 3.48 8.91 9.93
CA ILE A 65 3.71 7.65 9.25
C ILE A 65 2.64 6.61 9.54
N TYR A 66 2.16 5.99 8.45
CA TYR A 66 1.22 4.87 8.47
C TYR A 66 1.90 3.57 8.05
N LEU A 67 1.55 2.48 8.74
CA LEU A 67 2.05 1.15 8.43
C LEU A 67 1.11 0.39 7.52
N GLN A 68 1.60 -0.07 6.37
CA GLN A 68 0.76 -0.86 5.46
C GLN A 68 0.80 -2.35 5.83
N LEU A 69 -0.37 -2.91 6.15
CA LEU A 69 -0.56 -4.31 6.54
C LEU A 69 -0.76 -5.17 5.30
N TRP A 70 0.03 -6.24 5.16
CA TRP A 70 0.17 -6.98 3.91
C TRP A 70 0.24 -8.50 4.14
N ALA A 71 -0.49 -9.25 3.31
CA ALA A 71 -0.38 -10.70 3.19
C ALA A 71 -0.30 -11.06 1.71
N LEU A 72 0.65 -11.89 1.32
CA LEU A 72 0.96 -12.10 -0.10
C LEU A 72 -0.04 -13.02 -0.80
N GLY A 73 -0.58 -14.01 -0.09
CA GLY A 73 -1.39 -15.07 -0.69
C GLY A 73 -0.61 -15.77 -1.81
N ARG A 74 -1.24 -15.95 -2.99
CA ARG A 74 -0.60 -16.62 -4.15
C ARG A 74 0.62 -15.90 -4.75
N ALA A 75 0.93 -14.68 -4.29
CA ALA A 75 2.14 -13.96 -4.68
C ALA A 75 3.36 -14.31 -3.80
N ALA A 76 3.17 -15.12 -2.75
CA ALA A 76 4.26 -15.58 -1.89
C ALA A 76 5.27 -16.43 -2.67
N ASP A 77 6.53 -16.35 -2.25
CA ASP A 77 7.60 -17.18 -2.79
C ASP A 77 7.72 -18.47 -1.98
N ILE A 78 7.46 -19.62 -2.62
CA ILE A 78 7.38 -20.93 -1.95
C ILE A 78 8.73 -21.32 -1.32
N ALA A 79 9.83 -21.04 -2.03
CA ALA A 79 11.18 -21.26 -1.52
C ALA A 79 11.42 -20.44 -0.24
N THR A 80 11.06 -19.16 -0.24
CA THR A 80 11.15 -18.32 0.97
C THR A 80 10.30 -18.87 2.12
N LEU A 81 9.07 -19.35 1.87
CA LEU A 81 8.25 -19.96 2.92
C LEU A 81 8.95 -21.18 3.55
N ALA A 82 9.58 -22.02 2.72
CA ALA A 82 10.31 -23.20 3.20
C ALA A 82 11.59 -22.84 3.97
N GLU A 83 12.35 -21.83 3.51
CA GLU A 83 13.55 -21.32 4.20
C GLU A 83 13.21 -20.75 5.59
N GLU A 84 12.06 -20.10 5.73
CA GLU A 84 11.55 -19.56 7.00
C GLU A 84 10.94 -20.65 7.90
N GLY A 85 11.00 -21.92 7.50
CA GLY A 85 10.47 -23.05 8.26
C GLY A 85 8.95 -23.10 8.34
N LEU A 86 8.23 -22.43 7.44
CA LEU A 86 6.79 -22.48 7.40
C LEU A 86 6.30 -23.81 6.80
N PRO A 87 5.18 -24.36 7.30
CA PRO A 87 4.56 -25.56 6.73
C PRO A 87 4.30 -25.44 5.23
N ALA A 88 4.42 -26.55 4.49
CA ALA A 88 4.28 -26.58 3.03
C ALA A 88 2.88 -26.18 2.52
N ASP A 89 1.88 -26.19 3.40
CA ASP A 89 0.50 -25.76 3.20
C ASP A 89 0.26 -24.30 3.60
N SER A 90 1.30 -23.55 3.93
CA SER A 90 1.27 -22.10 4.15
C SER A 90 1.17 -21.30 2.85
N TYR A 91 1.39 -21.92 1.68
CA TYR A 91 1.16 -21.27 0.39
C TYR A 91 -0.33 -21.29 0.05
N VAL A 92 -1.03 -20.19 0.31
CA VAL A 92 -2.51 -20.12 0.27
C VAL A 92 -3.04 -18.93 -0.54
N SER A 93 -4.34 -18.95 -0.82
CA SER A 93 -5.07 -17.90 -1.55
C SER A 93 -6.58 -18.02 -1.29
N ALA A 94 -7.39 -17.20 -1.98
CA ALA A 94 -8.84 -17.36 -2.03
C ALA A 94 -9.26 -18.71 -2.66
N SER A 95 -8.55 -19.15 -3.70
CA SER A 95 -8.79 -20.40 -4.44
C SER A 95 -7.48 -20.96 -4.99
N ASP A 96 -7.51 -22.17 -5.53
CA ASP A 96 -6.37 -22.92 -6.06
C ASP A 96 -5.93 -22.49 -7.47
N VAL A 97 -6.00 -21.18 -7.73
CA VAL A 97 -5.65 -20.58 -9.02
C VAL A 97 -4.20 -20.06 -8.99
N PRO A 98 -3.24 -20.71 -9.68
CA PRO A 98 -1.86 -20.26 -9.74
C PRO A 98 -1.71 -18.97 -10.55
N LEU A 99 -0.57 -18.29 -10.39
CA LEU A 99 -0.19 -17.17 -11.27
C LEU A 99 0.19 -17.70 -12.66
N SER A 100 -0.30 -17.05 -13.73
CA SER A 100 0.01 -17.46 -15.11
C SER A 100 1.47 -17.21 -15.53
N PHE A 101 2.18 -16.32 -14.83
CA PHE A 101 3.59 -16.01 -15.08
C PHE A 101 4.40 -15.84 -13.78
N VAL A 102 5.72 -16.02 -13.90
CA VAL A 102 6.69 -15.71 -12.84
C VAL A 102 6.83 -14.19 -12.76
N SER A 103 6.55 -13.58 -11.61
CA SER A 103 6.85 -12.17 -11.32
C SER A 103 8.34 -11.89 -11.60
N ALA A 104 8.72 -10.63 -11.85
CA ALA A 104 10.07 -10.16 -12.22
C ALA A 104 11.21 -10.41 -11.19
N SER A 105 11.04 -11.35 -10.28
CA SER A 105 12.11 -12.00 -9.52
C SER A 105 12.60 -13.21 -10.32
N ASP A 106 13.91 -13.33 -10.54
CA ASP A 106 14.60 -14.42 -11.27
C ASP A 106 14.48 -15.83 -10.63
N VAL A 107 13.29 -16.22 -10.16
CA VAL A 107 13.05 -17.50 -9.47
C VAL A 107 12.41 -18.51 -10.45
N PRO A 108 12.97 -19.72 -10.61
CA PRO A 108 12.47 -20.74 -11.55
C PRO A 108 11.02 -21.23 -11.30
N GLN A 109 10.53 -22.01 -12.28
CA GLN A 109 9.25 -22.75 -12.47
C GLN A 109 8.25 -23.05 -11.31
N GLU A 110 8.59 -22.87 -10.04
CA GLU A 110 7.77 -23.28 -8.88
C GLU A 110 6.50 -22.43 -8.68
N ARG A 111 6.40 -21.24 -9.31
CA ARG A 111 5.21 -20.37 -9.24
C ARG A 111 3.99 -20.86 -10.03
N ARG A 112 4.08 -22.03 -10.68
CA ARG A 112 2.93 -22.74 -11.27
C ARG A 112 2.19 -23.63 -10.26
N ARG A 113 2.75 -23.86 -9.06
CA ARG A 113 2.05 -24.63 -8.03
C ARG A 113 0.79 -23.86 -7.63
N ALA A 114 -0.34 -24.58 -7.58
CA ALA A 114 -1.59 -24.01 -7.10
C ALA A 114 -1.47 -23.71 -5.59
N PRO A 115 -1.89 -22.52 -5.13
CA PRO A 115 -2.01 -22.25 -3.69
C PRO A 115 -3.13 -23.09 -3.11
N ARG A 116 -3.08 -23.38 -1.81
CA ARG A 116 -4.20 -24.00 -1.12
C ARG A 116 -5.30 -22.95 -0.86
N PRO A 117 -6.59 -23.24 -1.12
CA PRO A 117 -7.66 -22.35 -0.68
C PRO A 117 -7.70 -22.26 0.84
N LEU A 118 -7.84 -21.05 1.37
CA LEU A 118 -8.07 -20.84 2.81
C LEU A 118 -9.43 -21.42 3.24
N THR A 119 -9.48 -22.09 4.39
CA THR A 119 -10.75 -22.48 5.02
C THR A 119 -11.41 -21.27 5.70
N VAL A 120 -12.69 -21.39 6.06
CA VAL A 120 -13.41 -20.32 6.77
C VAL A 120 -12.77 -20.04 8.14
N GLU A 121 -12.32 -21.09 8.83
CA GLU A 121 -11.64 -20.99 10.12
C GLU A 121 -10.32 -20.22 9.98
N GLU A 122 -9.54 -20.54 8.95
CA GLU A 122 -8.30 -19.82 8.67
C GLU A 122 -8.58 -18.35 8.34
N LEU A 123 -9.64 -18.03 7.58
CA LEU A 123 -10.03 -16.63 7.33
C LEU A 123 -10.25 -15.85 8.63
N GLN A 124 -10.85 -16.49 9.65
CA GLN A 124 -11.00 -15.88 10.97
C GLN A 124 -9.65 -15.66 11.66
N GLU A 125 -8.69 -16.59 11.53
CA GLU A 125 -7.33 -16.40 12.01
C GLU A 125 -6.64 -15.20 11.32
N TYR A 126 -6.78 -15.07 10.00
CA TYR A 126 -6.26 -13.92 9.24
C TYR A 126 -6.80 -12.59 9.76
N ILE A 127 -8.11 -12.53 9.99
CA ILE A 127 -8.77 -11.33 10.53
C ILE A 127 -8.13 -10.92 11.86
N GLN A 128 -7.88 -11.89 12.76
CA GLN A 128 -7.20 -11.61 14.03
C GLN A 128 -5.72 -11.23 13.86
N LEU A 129 -5.02 -11.79 12.88
CA LEU A 129 -3.64 -11.43 12.56
C LEU A 129 -3.54 -9.98 12.08
N TYR A 130 -4.45 -9.52 11.21
CA TYR A 130 -4.52 -8.11 10.79
C TYR A 130 -4.81 -7.19 11.99
N ALA A 131 -5.76 -7.53 12.85
CA ALA A 131 -6.09 -6.74 14.04
C ALA A 131 -4.90 -6.66 15.03
N THR A 132 -4.21 -7.78 15.24
CA THR A 132 -3.02 -7.84 16.10
C THR A 132 -1.87 -7.01 15.53
N ALA A 133 -1.63 -7.11 14.22
CA ALA A 133 -0.60 -6.31 13.54
C ALA A 133 -0.92 -4.81 13.60
N ALA A 134 -2.18 -4.42 13.42
CA ALA A 134 -2.63 -3.05 13.59
C ALA A 134 -2.38 -2.53 15.01
N SER A 135 -2.76 -3.32 16.02
CA SER A 135 -2.55 -3.00 17.42
C SER A 135 -1.06 -2.84 17.76
N ASN A 136 -0.22 -3.77 17.30
CA ASN A 136 1.23 -3.68 17.47
C ASN A 136 1.81 -2.42 16.81
N ALA A 137 1.36 -2.10 15.60
CA ALA A 137 1.80 -0.91 14.87
C ALA A 137 1.49 0.38 15.64
N VAL A 138 0.22 0.59 15.99
CA VAL A 138 -0.24 1.87 16.55
C VAL A 138 0.13 1.98 18.02
N HIS A 139 -0.15 0.95 18.83
CA HIS A 139 -0.06 1.04 20.28
C HIS A 139 1.32 0.70 20.84
N LYS A 140 2.16 -0.03 20.08
CA LYS A 140 3.51 -0.43 20.55
C LYS A 140 4.65 0.19 19.74
N ALA A 141 4.52 0.23 18.41
CA ALA A 141 5.55 0.78 17.53
C ALA A 141 5.39 2.29 17.27
N GLY A 142 4.27 2.91 17.67
CA GLY A 142 4.07 4.35 17.57
C GLY A 142 3.74 4.85 16.16
N PHE A 143 3.13 4.02 15.31
CA PHE A 143 2.57 4.51 14.05
C PHE A 143 1.32 5.36 14.28
N ASP A 144 1.12 6.38 13.43
CA ASP A 144 -0.06 7.26 13.49
C ASP A 144 -1.34 6.54 13.06
N GLY A 145 -1.18 5.49 12.26
CA GLY A 145 -2.24 4.60 11.83
C GLY A 145 -1.73 3.48 10.95
N VAL A 146 -2.65 2.73 10.37
CA VAL A 146 -2.37 1.62 9.45
C VAL A 146 -3.15 1.74 8.16
N GLU A 147 -2.59 1.19 7.09
CA GLU A 147 -3.24 1.04 5.79
C GLU A 147 -3.44 -0.43 5.47
N ILE A 148 -4.68 -0.85 5.25
CA ILE A 148 -5.00 -2.23 4.85
C ILE A 148 -4.70 -2.39 3.36
N HIS A 149 -3.82 -3.33 2.99
CA HIS A 149 -3.48 -3.56 1.58
C HIS A 149 -4.45 -4.53 0.89
N ALA A 150 -5.44 -3.99 0.18
CA ALA A 150 -6.40 -4.73 -0.65
C ALA A 150 -6.24 -4.39 -2.15
N ALA A 151 -4.99 -4.41 -2.62
CA ALA A 151 -4.60 -3.99 -3.96
C ALA A 151 -3.45 -4.87 -4.51
N ASN A 152 -3.11 -4.67 -5.77
CA ASN A 152 -1.95 -5.22 -6.47
C ASN A 152 -1.86 -6.76 -6.43
N GLY A 153 -3.00 -7.45 -6.42
CA GLY A 153 -3.08 -8.91 -6.50
C GLY A 153 -2.51 -9.66 -5.29
N TYR A 154 -2.45 -9.01 -4.13
CA TYR A 154 -2.14 -9.65 -2.85
C TYR A 154 -3.39 -10.22 -2.19
N LEU A 155 -3.27 -10.87 -1.03
CA LEU A 155 -4.31 -11.76 -0.50
C LEU A 155 -5.72 -11.14 -0.48
N LEU A 156 -5.88 -9.93 0.04
CA LEU A 156 -7.20 -9.27 0.07
C LEU A 156 -7.74 -8.95 -1.32
N ASP A 157 -6.87 -8.55 -2.26
CA ASP A 157 -7.25 -8.29 -3.65
C ASP A 157 -7.57 -9.60 -4.39
N GLN A 158 -6.91 -10.72 -4.01
CA GLN A 158 -7.22 -12.05 -4.53
C GLN A 158 -8.65 -12.48 -4.18
N PHE A 159 -9.22 -12.01 -3.07
CA PHE A 159 -10.64 -12.24 -2.76
C PHE A 159 -11.58 -11.33 -3.55
N LEU A 160 -11.16 -10.10 -3.87
CA LEU A 160 -11.99 -9.13 -4.59
C LEU A 160 -12.23 -9.50 -6.06
N HIS A 161 -11.29 -10.19 -6.70
CA HIS A 161 -11.36 -10.48 -8.13
C HIS A 161 -11.92 -11.87 -8.43
N ASP A 162 -12.75 -11.96 -9.45
CA ASP A 162 -13.37 -13.21 -9.93
C ASP A 162 -12.35 -14.21 -10.50
N ARG A 163 -11.26 -13.73 -11.10
CA ARG A 163 -10.22 -14.59 -11.67
C ARG A 163 -9.44 -15.38 -10.62
N SER A 164 -9.24 -14.83 -9.43
CA SER A 164 -8.49 -15.48 -8.33
C SER A 164 -9.39 -16.09 -7.27
N ASN A 165 -10.65 -15.65 -7.19
CA ASN A 165 -11.64 -16.15 -6.24
C ASN A 165 -12.79 -16.84 -6.97
N ILE A 166 -12.63 -18.16 -7.13
CA ILE A 166 -13.65 -19.06 -7.68
C ILE A 166 -14.40 -19.82 -6.57
N ARG A 167 -14.38 -19.30 -5.33
CA ARG A 167 -15.09 -19.92 -4.21
C ARG A 167 -16.59 -19.91 -4.43
N THR A 168 -17.25 -20.95 -3.93
CA THR A 168 -18.70 -21.14 -3.96
C THR A 168 -19.35 -20.95 -2.58
N ASP A 169 -18.55 -20.66 -1.56
CA ASP A 169 -19.03 -20.35 -0.21
C ASP A 169 -19.37 -18.85 -0.04
N ALA A 170 -19.61 -18.41 1.20
CA ALA A 170 -19.95 -17.03 1.52
C ALA A 170 -18.84 -16.00 1.20
N TYR A 171 -17.66 -16.44 0.75
CA TYR A 171 -16.52 -15.58 0.43
C TYR A 171 -16.22 -15.48 -1.07
N GLY A 172 -17.05 -16.05 -1.96
CA GLY A 172 -16.92 -15.90 -3.42
C GLY A 172 -18.24 -15.91 -4.20
N GLY A 173 -18.13 -15.89 -5.53
CA GLY A 173 -19.26 -15.88 -6.45
C GLY A 173 -19.86 -14.49 -6.71
N SER A 174 -20.44 -13.85 -5.70
CA SER A 174 -21.06 -12.52 -5.84
C SER A 174 -20.13 -11.37 -5.43
N ALA A 175 -20.48 -10.13 -5.79
CA ALA A 175 -19.75 -8.93 -5.36
C ALA A 175 -19.74 -8.78 -3.83
N GLU A 176 -20.88 -9.04 -3.19
CA GLU A 176 -21.07 -9.04 -1.74
C GLU A 176 -20.17 -10.08 -1.05
N ASN A 177 -20.13 -11.29 -1.59
CA ASN A 177 -19.32 -12.36 -1.02
C ASN A 177 -17.81 -12.13 -1.22
N ARG A 178 -17.39 -11.67 -2.40
CA ARG A 178 -15.98 -11.34 -2.68
C ARG A 178 -15.44 -10.22 -1.78
N THR A 179 -16.30 -9.29 -1.39
CA THR A 179 -15.92 -8.17 -0.50
C THR A 179 -15.99 -8.53 0.99
N ARG A 180 -16.61 -9.66 1.35
CA ARG A 180 -16.81 -10.08 2.74
C ARG A 180 -15.51 -10.14 3.54
N PHE A 181 -14.51 -10.87 3.05
CA PHE A 181 -13.24 -11.04 3.77
C PHE A 181 -12.48 -9.70 3.94
N PRO A 182 -12.28 -8.88 2.90
CA PRO A 182 -11.72 -7.53 3.06
C PRO A 182 -12.50 -6.63 4.05
N LEU A 183 -13.83 -6.72 4.08
CA LEU A 183 -14.67 -5.95 5.00
C LEU A 183 -14.56 -6.45 6.45
N GLU A 184 -14.49 -7.76 6.68
CA GLU A 184 -14.25 -8.36 8.01
C GLU A 184 -12.85 -7.99 8.54
N VAL A 185 -11.84 -7.94 7.67
CA VAL A 185 -10.51 -7.42 8.03
C VAL A 185 -10.56 -5.94 8.39
N ALA A 186 -11.26 -5.12 7.60
CA ALA A 186 -11.44 -3.70 7.90
C ALA A 186 -12.15 -3.49 9.25
N GLU A 187 -13.17 -4.27 9.54
CA GLU A 187 -13.88 -4.26 10.83
C GLU A 187 -12.94 -4.55 12.00
N ALA A 188 -12.15 -5.63 11.91
CA ALA A 188 -11.27 -6.02 13.00
C ALA A 188 -10.13 -5.02 13.22
N VAL A 189 -9.57 -4.43 12.16
CA VAL A 189 -8.56 -3.38 12.26
C VAL A 189 -9.16 -2.10 12.86
N VAL A 190 -10.34 -1.67 12.39
CA VAL A 190 -11.06 -0.52 12.97
C VAL A 190 -11.33 -0.75 14.45
N LYS A 191 -11.76 -1.95 14.85
CA LYS A 191 -11.98 -2.30 16.26
C LYS A 191 -10.69 -2.22 17.08
N ALA A 192 -9.54 -2.56 16.50
CA ALA A 192 -8.25 -2.58 17.19
C ALA A 192 -7.63 -1.19 17.37
N VAL A 193 -7.77 -0.28 16.39
CA VAL A 193 -7.04 1.01 16.39
C VAL A 193 -7.91 2.25 16.14
N GLY A 194 -9.19 2.07 15.81
CA GLY A 194 -10.14 3.14 15.51
C GLY A 194 -10.17 3.55 14.04
N GLN A 195 -11.29 4.14 13.61
CA GLN A 195 -11.53 4.54 12.21
C GLN A 195 -10.53 5.59 11.72
N LYS A 196 -10.26 6.61 12.54
CA LYS A 196 -9.35 7.74 12.22
C LYS A 196 -7.88 7.34 12.05
N ARG A 197 -7.54 6.10 12.41
CA ARG A 197 -6.19 5.52 12.26
C ARG A 197 -6.16 4.35 11.29
N THR A 198 -7.24 4.14 10.54
CA THR A 198 -7.38 3.05 9.58
C THR A 198 -7.62 3.63 8.19
N GLY A 199 -6.71 3.35 7.26
CA GLY A 199 -6.91 3.55 5.83
C GLY A 199 -7.01 2.21 5.09
N LEU A 200 -7.51 2.23 3.87
CA LEU A 200 -7.58 1.03 3.02
C LEU A 200 -7.15 1.36 1.59
N ARG A 201 -6.33 0.49 0.98
CA ARG A 201 -5.82 0.67 -0.37
C ARG A 201 -6.39 -0.34 -1.37
N ILE A 202 -6.88 0.12 -2.51
CA ILE A 202 -7.46 -0.69 -3.60
C ILE A 202 -6.87 -0.35 -4.98
N SER A 203 -6.92 -1.30 -5.91
CA SER A 203 -6.49 -1.13 -7.31
C SER A 203 -7.50 -1.75 -8.29
N PRO A 204 -8.64 -1.08 -8.54
CA PRO A 204 -9.76 -1.67 -9.30
C PRO A 204 -9.43 -2.14 -10.71
N TRP A 205 -8.44 -1.52 -11.31
CA TRP A 205 -8.06 -1.72 -12.71
C TRP A 205 -6.69 -2.40 -12.87
N GLY A 206 -6.03 -2.73 -11.76
CA GLY A 206 -4.68 -3.29 -11.77
C GLY A 206 -4.64 -4.70 -12.35
N THR A 207 -3.60 -5.00 -13.13
CA THR A 207 -3.36 -6.33 -13.72
C THR A 207 -2.12 -7.05 -13.18
N TYR A 208 -1.35 -6.36 -12.33
CA TYR A 208 -0.18 -6.88 -11.63
C TYR A 208 -0.52 -8.13 -10.80
N ASN A 209 0.42 -9.07 -10.68
CA ASN A 209 0.19 -10.39 -10.07
C ASN A 209 -0.95 -11.19 -10.71
N ASP A 210 -1.01 -11.17 -12.05
CA ASP A 210 -1.99 -11.89 -12.87
C ASP A 210 -3.44 -11.60 -12.45
N MET A 211 -3.67 -10.34 -12.07
CA MET A 211 -5.00 -9.84 -11.83
C MET A 211 -5.66 -9.47 -13.16
N TYR A 212 -6.95 -9.73 -13.23
CA TYR A 212 -7.80 -9.23 -14.29
C TYR A 212 -9.22 -9.34 -13.76
N PHE A 213 -9.96 -8.25 -13.85
CA PHE A 213 -11.35 -8.22 -13.51
C PHE A 213 -12.11 -7.66 -14.70
N GLU A 214 -12.95 -8.49 -15.33
CA GLU A 214 -13.72 -8.06 -16.50
C GLU A 214 -14.71 -6.95 -16.14
N HIS A 215 -15.33 -7.07 -14.97
CA HIS A 215 -16.32 -6.13 -14.45
C HIS A 215 -16.00 -5.72 -13.00
N PRO A 216 -15.01 -4.85 -12.77
CA PRO A 216 -14.59 -4.49 -11.42
C PRO A 216 -15.61 -3.61 -10.69
N LYS A 217 -16.33 -2.76 -11.43
CA LYS A 217 -17.19 -1.72 -10.85
C LYS A 217 -18.18 -2.25 -9.79
N PRO A 218 -18.96 -3.33 -10.01
CA PRO A 218 -19.91 -3.81 -9.01
C PRO A 218 -19.26 -4.20 -7.68
N THR A 219 -18.13 -4.92 -7.70
CA THR A 219 -17.43 -5.35 -6.48
C THR A 219 -16.85 -4.16 -5.74
N TYR A 220 -16.14 -3.26 -6.42
CA TYR A 220 -15.54 -2.10 -5.76
C TYR A 220 -16.61 -1.08 -5.33
N ALA A 221 -17.70 -0.93 -6.07
CA ALA A 221 -18.84 -0.10 -5.64
C ALA A 221 -19.45 -0.62 -4.34
N HIS A 222 -19.64 -1.94 -4.23
CA HIS A 222 -20.11 -2.55 -3.00
C HIS A 222 -19.12 -2.33 -1.85
N LEU A 223 -17.82 -2.61 -2.06
CA LEU A 223 -16.78 -2.41 -1.04
C LEU A 223 -16.76 -0.97 -0.51
N VAL A 224 -16.69 0.02 -1.42
CA VAL A 224 -16.58 1.43 -1.07
C VAL A 224 -17.86 1.93 -0.39
N THR A 225 -19.04 1.47 -0.84
CA THR A 225 -20.32 1.76 -0.18
C THR A 225 -20.33 1.25 1.26
N GLN A 226 -19.95 -0.01 1.48
CA GLN A 226 -19.91 -0.60 2.82
C GLN A 226 -18.89 0.11 3.73
N LEU A 227 -17.71 0.47 3.22
CA LEU A 227 -16.72 1.23 3.99
C LEU A 227 -17.24 2.62 4.39
N ARG A 228 -17.88 3.33 3.45
CA ARG A 228 -18.44 4.67 3.68
C ARG A 228 -19.52 4.64 4.75
N ASP A 229 -20.46 3.70 4.62
CA ASP A 229 -21.66 3.62 5.45
C ASP A 229 -21.33 3.13 6.87
N ARG A 230 -20.43 2.15 6.99
CA ARG A 230 -20.07 1.56 8.30
C ARG A 230 -19.05 2.38 9.08
N TYR A 231 -18.14 3.07 8.38
CA TYR A 231 -17.00 3.74 9.01
C TYR A 231 -16.92 5.22 8.60
N PRO A 232 -17.84 6.09 9.05
CA PRO A 232 -17.92 7.50 8.65
C PRO A 232 -16.65 8.32 8.92
N GLU A 233 -15.79 7.88 9.83
CA GLU A 233 -14.55 8.55 10.20
C GLU A 233 -13.30 7.76 9.76
N LEU A 234 -13.43 6.85 8.79
CA LEU A 234 -12.28 6.14 8.22
C LEU A 234 -11.25 7.15 7.71
N ALA A 235 -9.98 6.96 8.07
CA ALA A 235 -8.92 7.94 7.85
C ALA A 235 -8.81 8.37 6.39
N TYR A 236 -8.83 7.39 5.47
CA TYR A 236 -8.86 7.62 4.03
C TYR A 236 -9.16 6.34 3.24
N LEU A 237 -9.58 6.51 1.99
CA LEU A 237 -9.49 5.48 0.95
C LEU A 237 -8.33 5.80 0.01
N HIS A 238 -7.46 4.84 -0.29
CA HIS A 238 -6.33 5.01 -1.19
C HIS A 238 -6.54 4.19 -2.47
N VAL A 239 -6.61 4.84 -3.62
CA VAL A 239 -6.96 4.22 -4.90
C VAL A 239 -5.80 4.32 -5.88
N VAL A 240 -5.45 3.19 -6.49
CA VAL A 240 -4.53 3.16 -7.64
C VAL A 240 -5.30 3.48 -8.91
N GLU A 241 -4.84 4.50 -9.63
CA GLU A 241 -5.41 4.94 -10.90
C GLU A 241 -5.12 3.95 -12.03
N PRO A 242 -6.01 3.82 -13.03
CA PRO A 242 -5.85 2.89 -14.15
C PRO A 242 -4.62 3.15 -15.03
N ARG A 243 -3.98 4.32 -14.87
CA ARG A 243 -2.69 4.66 -15.48
C ARG A 243 -1.47 4.02 -14.77
N ALA A 244 -1.69 3.17 -13.79
CA ALA A 244 -0.61 2.46 -13.09
C ALA A 244 -0.93 0.97 -12.96
N ASP A 245 0.08 0.15 -13.23
CA ASP A 245 0.02 -1.29 -13.02
C ASP A 245 1.29 -1.79 -12.32
N GLY A 246 1.16 -2.14 -11.04
CA GLY A 246 2.29 -2.49 -10.17
C GLY A 246 3.37 -1.39 -10.17
N ALA A 247 4.54 -1.71 -10.76
CA ALA A 247 5.68 -0.79 -10.86
C ALA A 247 5.71 0.07 -12.14
N GLN A 248 4.79 -0.16 -13.09
CA GLN A 248 4.77 0.48 -14.40
C GLN A 248 3.69 1.57 -14.51
N THR A 249 3.93 2.54 -15.39
CA THR A 249 2.89 3.46 -15.85
C THR A 249 2.24 2.87 -17.09
N VAL A 250 0.92 2.85 -17.15
CA VAL A 250 0.17 2.42 -18.34
C VAL A 250 0.03 3.64 -19.26
N ALA A 251 0.50 3.51 -20.50
CA ALA A 251 0.54 4.62 -21.45
C ALA A 251 -0.83 4.97 -22.04
N VAL A 252 -1.71 3.97 -22.20
CA VAL A 252 -3.06 4.14 -22.77
C VAL A 252 -4.07 3.55 -21.80
N ILE A 253 -4.94 4.41 -21.27
CA ILE A 253 -6.06 4.00 -20.43
C ILE A 253 -7.17 3.49 -21.37
N LYS A 254 -7.71 2.31 -21.09
CA LYS A 254 -8.83 1.76 -21.86
C LYS A 254 -10.10 2.58 -21.64
N ASP A 255 -10.92 2.72 -22.68
CA ASP A 255 -12.19 3.44 -22.57
C ASP A 255 -13.07 2.87 -21.44
N GLY A 256 -13.63 3.77 -20.63
CA GLY A 256 -14.47 3.42 -19.48
C GLY A 256 -13.71 3.03 -18.20
N TYR A 257 -12.38 2.94 -18.23
CA TYR A 257 -11.54 2.72 -17.04
C TYR A 257 -11.34 4.05 -16.32
N SER A 258 -12.08 4.24 -15.23
CA SER A 258 -11.95 5.41 -14.35
C SER A 258 -12.34 5.03 -12.93
N ASN A 259 -11.72 5.70 -11.96
CA ASN A 259 -12.09 5.63 -10.54
C ASN A 259 -13.15 6.67 -10.15
N ASP A 260 -13.74 7.40 -11.09
CA ASP A 260 -14.74 8.44 -10.75
C ASP A 260 -15.95 7.87 -10.02
N PHE A 261 -16.41 6.66 -10.37
CA PHE A 261 -17.48 5.99 -9.63
C PHE A 261 -17.14 5.77 -8.13
N ILE A 262 -15.85 5.63 -7.80
CA ILE A 262 -15.40 5.52 -6.40
C ILE A 262 -15.50 6.88 -5.72
N ARG A 263 -15.08 7.96 -6.41
CA ARG A 263 -15.21 9.33 -5.89
C ARG A 263 -16.67 9.70 -5.67
N ASP A 264 -17.55 9.36 -6.61
CA ASP A 264 -19.00 9.61 -6.50
C ASP A 264 -19.60 8.90 -5.27
N ILE A 265 -19.19 7.65 -5.01
CA ILE A 265 -19.66 6.90 -3.84
C ILE A 265 -19.04 7.47 -2.56
N TRP A 266 -17.73 7.74 -2.56
CA TRP A 266 -16.95 8.15 -1.38
C TRP A 266 -17.26 9.59 -0.92
N GLY A 267 -17.61 10.47 -1.85
CA GLY A 267 -17.93 11.88 -1.61
C GLY A 267 -16.71 12.68 -1.13
N ASP A 268 -16.96 13.70 -0.31
CA ASP A 268 -15.96 14.69 0.14
C ASP A 268 -14.96 14.17 1.19
N ARG A 269 -14.86 12.85 1.32
CA ARG A 269 -14.07 12.19 2.35
C ARG A 269 -12.63 12.04 1.88
N PRO A 270 -11.63 11.99 2.78
CA PRO A 270 -10.24 11.90 2.37
C PRO A 270 -10.01 10.72 1.41
N LEU A 271 -9.59 11.03 0.20
CA LEU A 271 -9.23 10.07 -0.83
C LEU A 271 -7.80 10.34 -1.28
N ILE A 272 -7.01 9.28 -1.36
CA ILE A 272 -5.63 9.33 -1.81
C ILE A 272 -5.56 8.67 -3.17
N SER A 273 -5.22 9.42 -4.21
CA SER A 273 -5.02 8.87 -5.54
C SER A 273 -3.53 8.66 -5.81
N ALA A 274 -3.21 7.50 -6.38
CA ALA A 274 -1.83 7.11 -6.70
C ALA A 274 -1.73 6.55 -8.11
N GLY A 275 -0.58 6.77 -8.76
CA GLY A 275 -0.25 6.13 -10.03
C GLY A 275 0.09 7.12 -11.13
N GLY A 276 1.33 7.03 -11.64
CA GLY A 276 1.75 7.76 -12.84
C GLY A 276 1.78 9.29 -12.75
N TYR A 277 1.51 9.89 -11.60
CA TYR A 277 1.46 11.34 -11.44
C TYR A 277 2.78 12.04 -11.75
N THR A 278 2.67 13.10 -12.56
CA THR A 278 3.64 14.21 -12.65
C THR A 278 3.21 15.33 -11.73
N ARG A 279 4.00 16.41 -11.62
CA ARG A 279 3.61 17.61 -10.88
C ARG A 279 2.31 18.20 -11.42
N GLU A 280 2.24 18.37 -12.73
CA GLU A 280 1.13 19.04 -13.43
C GLU A 280 -0.17 18.24 -13.26
N THR A 281 -0.11 16.94 -13.51
CA THR A 281 -1.29 16.06 -13.37
C THR A 281 -1.72 15.89 -11.92
N ALA A 282 -0.80 15.95 -10.96
CA ALA A 282 -1.12 15.94 -9.54
C ALA A 282 -1.84 17.21 -9.10
N LEU A 283 -1.34 18.39 -9.50
CA LEU A 283 -1.97 19.67 -9.20
C LEU A 283 -3.37 19.75 -9.82
N ALA A 284 -3.50 19.40 -11.10
CA ALA A 284 -4.79 19.39 -11.79
C ALA A 284 -5.78 18.44 -11.10
N THR A 285 -5.35 17.21 -10.75
CA THR A 285 -6.26 16.26 -10.08
C THR A 285 -6.63 16.71 -8.67
N ALA A 286 -5.70 17.29 -7.92
CA ALA A 286 -6.00 17.81 -6.58
C ALA A 286 -7.02 18.98 -6.65
N GLU A 287 -6.88 19.86 -7.64
CA GLU A 287 -7.80 21.00 -7.84
C GLU A 287 -9.17 20.55 -8.36
N GLU A 288 -9.20 19.66 -9.35
CA GLU A 288 -10.44 19.20 -9.99
C GLU A 288 -11.23 18.21 -9.12
N LYS A 289 -10.54 17.34 -8.37
CA LYS A 289 -11.17 16.20 -7.66
C LYS A 289 -11.09 16.29 -6.15
N GLY A 290 -10.28 17.20 -5.59
CA GLY A 290 -10.06 17.29 -4.14
C GLY A 290 -9.22 16.16 -3.55
N ASP A 291 -8.57 15.35 -4.38
CA ASP A 291 -7.78 14.20 -3.95
C ASP A 291 -6.47 14.62 -3.28
N LEU A 292 -6.04 13.85 -2.28
CA LEU A 292 -4.64 13.79 -1.87
C LEU A 292 -3.83 12.95 -2.87
N ILE A 293 -2.63 13.37 -3.24
CA ILE A 293 -1.85 12.68 -4.28
C ILE A 293 -0.62 11.96 -3.71
N ALA A 294 -0.50 10.66 -4.00
CA ALA A 294 0.64 9.85 -3.58
C ALA A 294 1.66 9.60 -4.72
N PHE A 295 2.94 9.83 -4.42
CA PHE A 295 4.05 9.70 -5.36
C PHE A 295 5.05 8.60 -4.97
N SER A 296 5.13 7.47 -5.66
CA SER A 296 6.05 6.39 -5.20
C SER A 296 7.49 6.52 -5.72
N ARG A 297 7.73 6.23 -7.00
CA ARG A 297 9.08 6.20 -7.61
C ARG A 297 9.82 7.54 -7.49
N PRO A 298 9.18 8.72 -7.71
CA PRO A 298 9.87 9.98 -7.54
C PRO A 298 10.38 10.19 -6.11
N TYR A 299 9.64 9.75 -5.08
CA TYR A 299 10.06 9.90 -3.68
C TYR A 299 11.23 8.99 -3.29
N ILE A 300 11.56 7.95 -4.06
CA ILE A 300 12.78 7.15 -3.82
C ILE A 300 14.01 8.02 -4.06
N ALA A 301 14.05 8.71 -5.20
CA ALA A 301 15.20 9.50 -5.62
C ALA A 301 15.18 10.97 -5.17
N ASN A 302 14.09 11.42 -4.56
CA ASN A 302 13.87 12.80 -4.16
C ASN A 302 13.34 12.83 -2.71
N PRO A 303 14.22 12.78 -1.71
CA PRO A 303 13.80 12.72 -0.31
C PRO A 303 13.04 13.99 0.14
N ASP A 304 13.24 15.09 -0.59
CA ASP A 304 12.58 16.39 -0.47
C ASP A 304 11.51 16.63 -1.55
N LEU A 305 10.88 15.57 -2.06
CA LEU A 305 9.91 15.66 -3.16
C LEU A 305 8.87 16.79 -2.99
N PRO A 306 8.21 16.99 -1.82
CA PRO A 306 7.24 18.07 -1.67
C PRO A 306 7.83 19.46 -1.93
N TYR A 307 9.07 19.71 -1.47
CA TYR A 307 9.78 20.95 -1.73
C TYR A 307 10.05 21.14 -3.22
N ARG A 308 10.53 20.09 -3.89
CA ARG A 308 10.77 20.14 -5.34
C ARG A 308 9.49 20.40 -6.14
N LEU A 309 8.39 19.74 -5.77
CA LEU A 309 7.09 19.96 -6.40
C LEU A 309 6.59 21.39 -6.16
N LEU A 310 6.72 21.92 -4.95
CA LEU A 310 6.33 23.29 -4.63
C LEU A 310 7.06 24.32 -5.52
N HIS A 311 8.38 24.18 -5.61
CA HIS A 311 9.24 25.15 -6.32
C HIS A 311 9.50 24.82 -7.79
N GLY A 312 8.87 23.78 -8.35
CA GLY A 312 9.07 23.39 -9.75
C GLY A 312 10.49 22.89 -10.06
N ILE A 313 11.20 22.36 -9.06
CA ILE A 313 12.55 21.83 -9.21
C ILE A 313 12.48 20.47 -9.91
N ALA A 314 13.38 20.26 -10.88
CA ALA A 314 13.49 18.99 -11.60
C ALA A 314 13.70 17.80 -10.64
N LEU A 315 12.97 16.72 -10.90
CA LEU A 315 13.03 15.50 -10.10
C LEU A 315 14.18 14.60 -10.59
N ALA A 316 14.99 14.11 -9.67
CA ALA A 316 15.96 13.07 -9.95
C ALA A 316 15.25 11.78 -10.38
N VAL A 317 15.84 11.07 -11.34
CA VAL A 317 15.35 9.77 -11.80
C VAL A 317 16.07 8.68 -11.02
N GLY A 318 15.30 7.86 -10.29
CA GLY A 318 15.84 6.73 -9.55
C GLY A 318 16.39 5.64 -10.47
N ASN A 319 17.45 4.97 -10.01
CA ASN A 319 18.00 3.81 -10.72
C ASN A 319 17.24 2.55 -10.29
N ARG A 320 16.48 1.96 -11.21
CA ARG A 320 15.64 0.77 -10.95
C ARG A 320 16.45 -0.43 -10.45
N ALA A 321 17.73 -0.53 -10.81
CA ALA A 321 18.61 -1.61 -10.34
C ALA A 321 18.80 -1.60 -8.81
N HIS A 322 18.61 -0.44 -8.16
CA HIS A 322 18.78 -0.29 -6.71
C HIS A 322 17.47 -0.31 -5.92
N TYR A 323 16.32 -0.52 -6.58
CA TYR A 323 15.03 -0.50 -5.87
C TYR A 323 14.87 -1.70 -4.91
N TYR A 324 15.53 -2.82 -5.23
CA TYR A 324 15.47 -4.05 -4.44
C TYR A 324 16.88 -4.64 -4.33
N VAL A 325 17.61 -4.24 -3.28
CA VAL A 325 18.95 -4.77 -2.98
C VAL A 325 18.91 -5.50 -1.63
N PRO A 326 18.60 -6.81 -1.62
CA PRO A 326 18.38 -7.56 -0.38
C PRO A 326 19.64 -7.63 0.49
N GLY A 327 19.49 -7.36 1.80
CA GLY A 327 20.56 -7.53 2.79
C GLY A 327 21.73 -6.56 2.69
N SER A 328 21.66 -5.54 1.81
CA SER A 328 22.74 -4.56 1.65
C SER A 328 22.66 -3.45 2.70
N ALA A 329 23.80 -3.13 3.30
CA ALA A 329 24.01 -1.91 4.09
C ALA A 329 24.59 -0.75 3.26
N ASP A 330 24.82 -0.98 1.96
CA ASP A 330 25.25 0.06 1.02
C ASP A 330 24.13 1.10 0.87
N PRO A 331 24.40 2.40 1.15
CA PRO A 331 23.39 3.45 1.02
C PRO A 331 22.99 3.73 -0.45
N THR A 332 23.72 3.19 -1.44
CA THR A 332 23.57 3.50 -2.86
C THR A 332 22.17 3.19 -3.39
N GLY A 333 21.49 4.23 -3.88
CA GLY A 333 20.13 4.16 -4.41
C GLY A 333 19.05 4.02 -3.32
N TYR A 334 19.38 4.32 -2.06
CA TYR A 334 18.46 4.27 -0.93
C TYR A 334 18.51 5.53 -0.05
N THR A 335 19.65 5.82 0.58
CA THR A 335 19.82 6.98 1.49
C THR A 335 20.84 8.01 1.00
N ASP A 336 21.43 7.80 -0.16
CA ASP A 336 22.47 8.64 -0.77
C ASP A 336 21.92 9.69 -1.75
N TYR A 337 20.61 9.70 -2.02
CA TYR A 337 20.00 10.69 -2.89
C TYR A 337 20.08 12.11 -2.30
N PRO A 338 20.56 13.11 -3.06
CA PRO A 338 20.79 14.44 -2.53
C PRO A 338 19.50 15.26 -2.39
N PHE A 339 19.49 16.15 -1.41
CA PHE A 339 18.50 17.22 -1.29
C PHE A 339 18.73 18.28 -2.38
N ALA A 340 17.67 18.96 -2.81
CA ALA A 340 17.79 20.13 -3.66
C ALA A 340 18.51 21.26 -2.91
N ALA A 341 19.26 22.08 -3.65
CA ALA A 341 19.77 23.33 -3.12
C ALA A 341 18.59 24.25 -2.75
N PRO A 342 18.64 24.98 -1.63
CA PRO A 342 17.61 25.95 -1.29
C PRO A 342 17.43 26.98 -2.41
N VAL A 343 16.19 27.23 -2.81
CA VAL A 343 15.85 28.35 -3.69
C VAL A 343 16.07 29.64 -2.90
N VAL A 344 17.06 30.43 -3.31
CA VAL A 344 17.27 31.77 -2.75
C VAL A 344 16.24 32.69 -3.38
N GLU A 345 15.20 33.03 -2.62
CA GLU A 345 14.27 34.08 -3.03
C GLU A 345 15.05 35.40 -3.04
N SER A 346 15.28 35.97 -4.22
CA SER A 346 15.74 37.35 -4.33
C SER A 346 14.63 38.24 -3.77
N GLN A 347 14.89 38.90 -2.64
CA GLN A 347 14.01 39.96 -2.13
C GLN A 347 13.87 41.01 -3.23
N ALA A 348 12.65 41.12 -3.79
CA ALA A 348 12.27 42.15 -4.75
C ALA A 348 11.77 43.39 -4.00
#